data_AF-A0A4R0R6V8-F1
#
_entry.id   AF-A0A4R0R6V8-F1
#
_cell.length_a   1.000
_cell.length_b   1.000
_cell.length_c   1.000
_cell.angle_alpha   90.00
_cell.angle_beta   90.00
_cell.angle_gamma   90.00
#
_symmetry.space_group_name_H-M   'P 1'
#
loop_
_entity.id
_entity.type
_entity.pdbx_description
1 polymer ?
#
loop_
_entity_poly.entity_id
_entity_poly.type
_entity_poly.pdbx_seq_one_letter_code
_entity_poly.pdbx_strand_id
1 'polypeptide(L)'
;MTGPALTIALLLRTPKLIEASRQWLPENRYTPVDLGLDGGAVDVESVLERQREAVDAVVIEQSLLTGEVRESLLRAGLLFPAVVVGEVMGHVDYHPEEVHLPVDQLEQLGYNVDAAISRFLRQGQKDDRQGGGAVDVEGGEAVEASAWRLSSRLQERLGYLGVFYKRDPSRFLSHLPPDEQAELLKSLQRTYRDLLLSYFRDPAAANQALESFVNTAFFGDLPITRAVEIHMNLIDDFWKQLRLEGHKNDFLQDYRLALLDVMAHLCEMYRRSIPPDVPLVSTAALQRKDTVVATDREVSP
;
A
#
# COMPACT_ATOMS: atom_id res chain seq x y z
N MET A 1 19.75 -7.07 -8.17
CA MET A 1 19.16 -6.26 -9.26
C MET A 1 18.30 -5.20 -8.59
N THR A 2 18.91 -4.04 -8.28
CA THR A 2 18.22 -2.87 -7.74
C THR A 2 17.25 -2.36 -8.79
N GLY A 3 15.95 -2.40 -8.50
CA GLY A 3 14.96 -1.77 -9.37
C GLY A 3 15.15 -0.25 -9.40
N PRO A 4 14.62 0.45 -10.41
CA PRO A 4 14.70 1.91 -10.47
C PRO A 4 14.04 2.58 -9.26
N ALA A 5 14.78 3.41 -8.53
CA ALA A 5 14.34 4.06 -7.30
C ALA A 5 13.06 4.88 -7.47
N LEU A 6 11.97 4.50 -6.79
CA LEU A 6 10.66 5.15 -6.87
C LEU A 6 10.72 6.55 -6.27
N THR A 7 10.23 7.54 -7.01
CA THR A 7 10.22 8.94 -6.56
C THR A 7 8.97 9.19 -5.72
N ILE A 8 9.20 9.48 -4.44
CA ILE A 8 8.14 9.72 -3.47
C ILE A 8 8.08 11.21 -3.18
N ALA A 9 6.98 11.86 -3.56
CA ALA A 9 6.76 13.26 -3.27
C ALA A 9 6.28 13.43 -1.82
N LEU A 10 7.02 14.20 -1.03
CA LEU A 10 6.63 14.57 0.33
C LEU A 10 5.94 15.94 0.28
N LEU A 11 4.64 15.94 0.58
CA LEU A 11 3.79 17.13 0.72
C LEU A 11 3.45 17.28 2.20
N LEU A 12 4.44 17.74 2.97
CA LEU A 12 4.34 17.91 4.42
C LEU A 12 4.66 19.35 4.77
N ARG A 13 3.89 19.97 5.69
CA ARG A 13 4.20 21.32 6.21
C ARG A 13 5.15 21.24 7.39
N THR A 14 5.05 20.19 8.19
CA THR A 14 5.78 20.07 9.44
C THR A 14 7.22 19.57 9.18
N PRO A 15 8.27 20.36 9.48
CA PRO A 15 9.65 19.99 9.16
C PRO A 15 10.11 18.72 9.88
N LYS A 16 9.61 18.47 11.11
CA LYS A 16 9.86 17.23 11.85
C LYS A 16 9.31 15.99 11.13
N LEU A 17 8.15 16.11 10.46
CA LEU A 17 7.56 15.01 9.69
C LEU A 17 8.36 14.75 8.42
N ILE A 18 8.90 15.78 7.79
CA ILE A 18 9.78 15.64 6.62
C ILE A 18 11.04 14.85 6.99
N GLU A 19 11.70 15.24 8.08
CA GLU A 19 12.91 14.57 8.56
C GLU A 19 12.63 13.10 8.94
N ALA A 20 11.57 12.86 9.70
CA ALA A 20 11.18 11.50 10.08
C ALA A 20 10.78 10.65 8.86
N SER A 21 10.05 11.21 7.89
CA SER A 21 9.65 10.49 6.67
C SER A 21 10.85 10.13 5.81
N ARG A 22 11.86 11.01 5.72
CA ARG A 22 13.12 10.72 5.02
C ARG A 22 13.93 9.62 5.71
N GLN A 23 13.94 9.59 7.04
CA GLN A 23 14.61 8.54 7.80
C GLN A 23 13.99 7.16 7.55
N TRP A 24 12.66 7.07 7.46
CA TRP A 24 11.92 5.81 7.33
C TRP A 24 11.67 5.37 5.87
N LEU A 25 12.12 6.16 4.90
CA LEU A 25 12.13 5.81 3.48
C LEU A 25 13.56 5.43 3.04
N PRO A 26 13.89 4.13 2.91
CA PRO A 26 15.25 3.72 2.56
C PRO A 26 15.65 4.21 1.16
N GLU A 27 16.77 4.93 1.09
CA GLU A 27 17.31 5.55 -0.14
C GLU A 27 17.64 4.55 -1.25
N ASN A 28 17.76 3.27 -0.92
CA ASN A 28 18.05 2.21 -1.89
C ASN A 28 16.86 1.92 -2.84
N ARG A 29 15.63 2.25 -2.42
CA ARG A 29 14.40 1.98 -3.19
C ARG A 29 13.57 3.22 -3.44
N TYR A 30 13.63 4.21 -2.56
CA TYR A 30 12.85 5.43 -2.67
C TYR A 30 13.75 6.65 -2.77
N THR A 31 13.40 7.56 -3.67
CA THR A 31 13.98 8.90 -3.75
C THR A 31 12.95 9.88 -3.19
N PRO A 32 13.03 10.26 -1.90
CA PRO A 32 12.12 11.24 -1.33
C PRO A 32 12.43 12.63 -1.92
N VAL A 33 11.44 13.20 -2.59
CA VAL A 33 11.47 14.58 -3.11
C VAL A 33 10.55 15.41 -2.24
N ASP A 34 11.14 16.28 -1.44
CA ASP A 34 10.38 17.27 -0.71
C ASP A 34 9.94 18.37 -1.66
N LEU A 35 8.63 18.50 -1.80
CA LEU A 35 8.02 19.48 -2.68
C LEU A 35 7.82 20.84 -2.00
N GLY A 36 8.27 20.97 -0.74
CA GLY A 36 8.50 22.25 -0.07
C GLY A 36 7.26 23.13 -0.04
N LEU A 37 6.36 22.88 0.92
CA LEU A 37 5.25 23.77 1.19
C LEU A 37 5.74 24.89 2.14
N ASP A 38 6.70 25.68 1.67
CA ASP A 38 7.32 26.75 2.45
C ASP A 38 6.32 27.88 2.73
N GLY A 39 5.66 27.82 3.89
CA GLY A 39 5.08 28.96 4.63
C GLY A 39 4.02 29.83 3.93
N GLY A 40 3.69 29.58 2.67
CA GLY A 40 2.69 30.27 1.88
C GLY A 40 1.64 29.30 1.35
N ALA A 41 0.53 29.85 0.84
CA ALA A 41 -0.49 29.12 0.09
C ALA A 41 0.09 28.65 -1.26
N VAL A 42 1.08 27.76 -1.21
CA VAL A 42 1.55 27.03 -2.37
C VAL A 42 0.45 26.05 -2.73
N ASP A 43 -0.11 26.26 -3.90
CA ASP A 43 -1.18 25.43 -4.43
C ASP A 43 -0.64 24.02 -4.72
N VAL A 44 -1.09 23.05 -3.92
CA VAL A 44 -0.71 21.63 -3.99
C VAL A 44 -0.89 21.10 -5.41
N GLU A 45 -1.92 21.57 -6.12
CA GLU A 45 -2.21 21.24 -7.51
C GLU A 45 -1.05 21.64 -8.42
N SER A 46 -0.63 22.91 -8.37
CA SER A 46 0.40 23.46 -9.23
C SER A 46 1.76 22.76 -9.07
N VAL A 47 2.08 22.28 -7.86
CA VAL A 47 3.34 21.60 -7.59
C VAL A 47 3.32 20.16 -8.08
N LEU A 48 2.20 19.46 -7.84
CA LEU A 48 2.00 18.10 -8.36
C LEU A 48 1.92 18.09 -9.89
N GLU A 49 1.34 19.12 -10.50
CA GLU A 49 1.25 19.23 -11.96
C GLU A 49 2.62 19.37 -12.61
N ARG A 50 3.50 20.22 -12.06
CA ARG A 50 4.89 20.38 -12.55
C ARG A 50 5.72 19.12 -12.45
N GLN A 51 5.41 18.26 -11.48
CA GLN A 51 6.16 17.03 -11.18
C GLN A 51 5.41 15.77 -11.58
N ARG A 52 4.32 15.89 -12.37
CA ARG A 52 3.39 14.80 -12.71
C ARG A 52 4.08 13.58 -13.33
N GLU A 53 5.09 13.80 -14.16
CA GLU A 53 5.80 12.72 -14.85
C GLU A 53 6.95 12.14 -14.02
N ALA A 54 7.45 12.87 -13.03
CA ALA A 54 8.60 12.49 -12.21
C ALA A 54 8.18 11.74 -10.93
N VAL A 55 6.97 11.97 -10.43
CA VAL A 55 6.47 11.39 -9.17
C VAL A 55 5.78 10.05 -9.42
N ASP A 56 6.00 9.11 -8.50
CA ASP A 56 5.43 7.76 -8.54
C ASP A 56 4.39 7.54 -7.43
N ALA A 57 4.58 8.16 -6.27
CA ALA A 57 3.63 8.17 -5.16
C ALA A 57 3.79 9.43 -4.30
N VAL A 58 2.76 9.77 -3.53
CA VAL A 58 2.68 10.99 -2.72
C VAL A 58 2.47 10.64 -1.25
N VAL A 59 3.15 11.36 -0.36
CA VAL A 59 2.90 11.34 1.09
C VAL A 59 2.38 12.72 1.45
N ILE A 60 1.13 12.80 1.91
CA ILE A 60 0.42 14.06 2.10
C ILE A 60 0.06 14.22 3.58
N GLU A 61 0.38 15.38 4.16
CA GLU A 61 -0.11 15.73 5.49
C GLU A 61 -1.61 16.03 5.42
N GLN A 62 -2.42 15.40 6.27
CA GLN A 62 -3.89 15.52 6.24
C GLN A 62 -4.37 16.98 6.35
N SER A 63 -3.61 17.84 7.04
CA SER A 63 -3.88 19.29 7.16
C SER A 63 -3.89 20.05 5.82
N LEU A 64 -3.44 19.42 4.72
CA LEU A 64 -3.44 19.95 3.37
C LEU A 64 -4.69 19.54 2.57
N LEU A 65 -5.34 18.44 2.94
CA LEU A 65 -6.45 17.84 2.21
C LEU A 65 -7.77 18.47 2.66
N THR A 66 -7.98 19.72 2.25
CA THR A 66 -9.31 20.35 2.37
C THR A 66 -10.22 19.91 1.22
N GLY A 67 -11.54 19.97 1.41
CA GLY A 67 -12.50 19.59 0.36
C GLY A 67 -12.30 20.33 -0.96
N GLU A 68 -11.91 21.61 -0.91
CA GLU A 68 -11.61 22.42 -2.09
C GLU A 68 -10.38 21.91 -2.85
N VAL A 69 -9.29 21.60 -2.13
CA VAL A 69 -8.06 21.04 -2.71
C VAL A 69 -8.35 19.67 -3.33
N ARG A 70 -9.14 18.83 -2.66
CA ARG A 70 -9.55 17.53 -3.19
C ARG A 70 -10.31 17.65 -4.50
N GLU A 71 -11.30 18.52 -4.57
CA GLU A 71 -12.06 18.76 -5.81
C GLU A 71 -11.19 19.35 -6.92
N SER A 72 -10.21 20.18 -6.58
CA SER A 72 -9.23 20.70 -7.54
C SER A 72 -8.34 19.60 -8.12
N LEU A 73 -7.76 18.75 -7.26
CA LEU A 73 -6.90 17.64 -7.68
C LEU A 73 -7.67 16.60 -8.53
N LEU A 74 -8.93 16.34 -8.18
CA LEU A 74 -9.81 15.47 -8.96
C LEU A 74 -10.10 16.06 -10.35
N ARG A 75 -10.45 17.35 -10.43
CA ARG A 75 -10.69 18.04 -11.72
C ARG A 75 -9.43 18.11 -12.58
N ALA A 76 -8.26 18.28 -11.96
CA ALA A 76 -6.97 18.31 -12.64
C ALA A 76 -6.46 16.92 -13.07
N GLY A 77 -7.14 15.84 -12.65
CA GLY A 77 -6.72 14.46 -12.91
C GLY A 77 -5.36 14.12 -12.33
N LEU A 78 -5.01 14.74 -11.20
CA LEU A 78 -3.79 14.46 -10.46
C LEU A 78 -4.12 13.39 -9.42
N LEU A 79 -4.15 12.13 -9.85
CA LEU A 79 -4.33 10.99 -8.95
C LEU A 79 -3.05 10.17 -8.91
N PHE A 80 -2.48 10.07 -7.71
CA PHE A 80 -1.25 9.32 -7.44
C PHE A 80 -1.50 8.37 -6.27
N PRO A 81 -0.84 7.20 -6.21
CA PRO A 81 -0.82 6.39 -5.01
C PRO A 81 -0.43 7.25 -3.79
N ALA A 82 -1.33 7.35 -2.81
CA ALA A 82 -1.19 8.29 -1.71
C ALA A 82 -1.16 7.62 -0.33
N VAL A 83 -0.25 8.11 0.51
CA VAL A 83 -0.27 7.88 1.96
C VAL A 83 -0.62 9.20 2.66
N VAL A 84 -1.72 9.22 3.39
CA VAL A 84 -2.19 10.39 4.15
C VAL A 84 -1.68 10.28 5.59
N VAL A 85 -0.85 11.23 6.00
CA VAL A 85 -0.26 11.30 7.34
C VAL A 85 -1.08 12.25 8.21
N GLY A 86 -1.72 11.73 9.25
CA GLY A 86 -2.61 12.53 10.09
C GLY A 86 -3.42 11.74 11.09
N GLU A 87 -4.49 12.35 11.61
CA GLU A 87 -5.43 11.70 12.49
C GLU A 87 -6.35 10.75 11.71
N VAL A 88 -6.64 9.62 12.34
CA VAL A 88 -7.48 8.55 11.80
C VAL A 88 -8.94 8.99 11.96
N MET A 89 -9.45 9.74 10.98
CA MET A 89 -10.77 10.37 11.02
C MET A 89 -11.85 9.56 10.27
N GLY A 90 -11.52 8.36 9.79
CA GLY A 90 -12.51 7.43 9.23
C GLY A 90 -13.18 7.84 7.91
N HIS A 91 -12.70 8.89 7.24
CA HIS A 91 -13.19 9.32 5.93
C HIS A 91 -12.07 9.31 4.88
N VAL A 92 -12.48 9.34 3.62
CA VAL A 92 -11.56 9.44 2.48
C VAL A 92 -11.23 10.92 2.25
N ASP A 93 -9.97 11.27 2.40
CA ASP A 93 -9.41 12.62 2.33
C ASP A 93 -9.02 13.02 0.89
N TYR A 94 -8.54 12.07 0.09
CA TYR A 94 -8.04 12.31 -1.27
C TYR A 94 -8.71 11.38 -2.30
N HIS A 95 -8.50 10.07 -2.21
CA HIS A 95 -9.08 9.09 -3.15
C HIS A 95 -9.36 7.71 -2.51
N PRO A 96 -10.27 6.88 -3.07
CA PRO A 96 -10.69 5.62 -2.43
C PRO A 96 -9.58 4.62 -2.11
N GLU A 97 -8.47 4.63 -2.86
CA GLU A 97 -7.34 3.70 -2.69
C GLU A 97 -6.23 4.23 -1.78
N GLU A 98 -6.49 5.32 -1.04
CA GLU A 98 -5.47 5.93 -0.18
C GLU A 98 -5.21 5.08 1.06
N VAL A 99 -4.07 5.34 1.71
CA VAL A 99 -3.68 4.66 2.93
C VAL A 99 -3.42 5.70 4.00
N HIS A 100 -4.13 5.61 5.12
CA HIS A 100 -3.90 6.47 6.28
C HIS A 100 -2.79 5.94 7.17
N LEU A 101 -1.94 6.84 7.65
CA LEU A 101 -0.87 6.52 8.59
C LEU A 101 -0.83 7.56 9.72
N PRO A 102 -0.96 7.14 10.98
CA PRO A 102 -0.75 8.01 12.12
C PRO A 102 0.67 8.59 12.16
N VAL A 103 0.79 9.84 12.62
CA VAL A 103 2.08 10.55 12.75
C VAL A 103 3.07 9.80 13.65
N ASP A 104 2.59 9.07 14.65
CA ASP A 104 3.45 8.31 15.54
C ASP A 104 3.92 6.98 14.94
N GLN A 105 3.39 6.54 13.80
CA GLN A 105 3.65 5.23 13.18
C GLN A 105 4.48 5.33 11.89
N LEU A 106 5.30 6.38 11.75
CA LEU A 106 6.11 6.62 10.54
C LEU A 106 7.10 5.49 10.22
N GLU A 107 7.42 4.61 11.17
CA GLU A 107 8.25 3.42 10.91
C GLU A 107 7.58 2.47 9.89
N GLN A 108 6.25 2.59 9.74
CA GLN A 108 5.47 1.83 8.78
C GLN A 108 5.33 2.51 7.41
N LEU A 109 5.88 3.72 7.24
CA LEU A 109 5.65 4.56 6.06
C LEU A 109 5.96 3.84 4.75
N GLY A 110 7.17 3.28 4.62
CA GLY A 110 7.52 2.59 3.38
C GLY A 110 6.61 1.39 3.08
N TYR A 111 6.07 0.70 4.10
CA TYR A 111 5.18 -0.45 3.87
C TYR A 111 3.80 0.01 3.39
N ASN A 112 3.33 1.14 3.92
CA ASN A 112 2.08 1.76 3.50
C ASN A 112 2.20 2.44 2.12
N VAL A 113 3.38 2.94 1.74
CA VAL A 113 3.67 3.39 0.37
C VAL A 113 3.57 2.21 -0.61
N ASP A 114 4.17 1.07 -0.28
CA ASP A 114 4.06 -0.15 -1.10
C ASP A 114 2.61 -0.62 -1.23
N ALA A 115 1.84 -0.51 -0.14
CA ALA A 115 0.42 -0.81 -0.13
C ALA A 115 -0.39 0.14 -1.02
N ALA A 116 -0.15 1.45 -0.94
CA ALA A 116 -0.82 2.47 -1.74
C ALA A 116 -0.55 2.25 -3.24
N ILE A 117 0.71 1.99 -3.62
CA ILE A 117 1.07 1.68 -5.02
C ILE A 117 0.37 0.40 -5.48
N SER A 118 0.37 -0.64 -4.64
CA SER A 118 -0.30 -1.91 -4.95
C SER A 118 -1.81 -1.75 -5.14
N ARG A 119 -2.45 -0.91 -4.32
CA ARG A 119 -3.88 -0.57 -4.40
C ARG A 119 -4.21 0.15 -5.70
N PHE A 120 -3.47 1.21 -5.99
CA PHE A 120 -3.63 2.01 -7.20
C PHE A 120 -3.47 1.19 -8.48
N LEU A 121 -2.42 0.35 -8.57
CA LEU A 121 -2.18 -0.50 -9.73
C LEU A 121 -3.29 -1.52 -10.00
N ARG A 122 -3.97 -2.00 -8.95
CA ARG A 122 -5.09 -2.93 -9.10
C ARG A 122 -6.34 -2.22 -9.62
N GLN A 123 -6.58 -0.99 -9.19
CA GLN A 123 -7.74 -0.22 -9.65
C GLN A 123 -7.62 0.10 -11.14
N GLY A 124 -6.46 0.58 -11.60
CA GLY A 124 -6.22 0.85 -13.02
C GLY A 124 -6.47 -0.36 -13.94
N GLN A 125 -6.24 -1.59 -13.47
CA GLN A 125 -6.55 -2.81 -14.22
C GLN A 125 -8.01 -3.27 -14.12
N LYS A 126 -8.74 -2.95 -13.04
CA LYS A 126 -10.18 -3.22 -12.96
C LYS A 126 -10.92 -2.35 -13.97
N ASP A 127 -10.49 -1.11 -14.11
CA ASP A 127 -11.05 -0.17 -15.07
C ASP A 127 -10.73 -0.60 -16.52
N ASP A 128 -9.52 -1.12 -16.78
CA ASP A 128 -9.15 -1.74 -18.07
C ASP A 128 -10.05 -2.93 -18.46
N ARG A 129 -10.32 -3.82 -17.50
CA ARG A 129 -11.19 -4.99 -17.75
C ARG A 129 -12.67 -4.64 -17.88
N GLN A 130 -13.08 -3.47 -17.39
CA GLN A 130 -14.46 -2.98 -17.47
C GLN A 130 -14.67 -1.96 -18.61
N GLY A 131 -13.62 -1.62 -19.37
CA GLY A 131 -13.61 -0.70 -20.51
C GLY A 131 -14.38 -1.18 -21.75
N GLY A 132 -15.67 -1.45 -21.60
CA GLY A 132 -16.66 -1.61 -22.67
C GLY A 132 -17.90 -0.73 -22.48
N GLY A 133 -17.94 0.15 -21.49
CA GLY A 133 -19.05 1.07 -21.24
C GLY A 133 -18.56 2.43 -20.80
N ALA A 134 -18.34 3.32 -21.77
CA ALA A 134 -18.12 4.74 -21.52
C ALA A 134 -19.31 5.30 -20.74
N VAL A 135 -19.07 5.77 -19.53
CA VAL A 135 -19.98 6.70 -18.86
C VAL A 135 -19.38 8.08 -19.06
N ASP A 136 -19.94 8.81 -20.02
CA ASP A 136 -19.60 10.20 -20.31
C ASP A 136 -19.84 11.06 -19.06
N VAL A 137 -18.78 11.34 -18.33
CA VAL A 137 -18.73 12.46 -17.39
C VAL A 137 -17.69 13.41 -17.94
N GLU A 138 -18.12 14.61 -18.36
CA GLU A 138 -17.26 15.71 -18.83
C GLU A 138 -16.18 16.00 -17.78
N GLY A 139 -14.99 15.43 -17.99
CA GLY A 139 -13.85 15.48 -17.06
C GLY A 139 -13.11 14.15 -16.88
N GLY A 140 -13.74 13.00 -17.19
CA GLY A 140 -13.18 11.67 -16.92
C GLY A 140 -12.03 11.24 -17.83
N GLU A 141 -12.06 11.57 -19.13
CA GLU A 141 -11.09 11.07 -20.12
C GLU A 141 -9.63 11.47 -19.81
N ALA A 142 -9.41 12.70 -19.30
CA ALA A 142 -8.08 13.19 -18.97
C ALA A 142 -7.51 12.58 -17.69
N VAL A 143 -8.39 12.31 -16.71
CA VAL A 143 -8.05 11.65 -15.44
C VAL A 143 -7.69 10.19 -15.69
N GLU A 144 -8.52 9.49 -16.47
CA GLU A 144 -8.29 8.10 -16.86
C GLU A 144 -6.98 7.96 -17.63
N ALA A 145 -6.76 8.77 -18.68
CA ALA A 145 -5.53 8.71 -19.46
C ALA A 145 -4.26 8.97 -18.62
N SER A 146 -4.34 9.84 -17.61
CA SER A 146 -3.21 10.17 -16.72
C SER A 146 -2.93 9.07 -15.69
N ALA A 147 -3.97 8.56 -15.03
CA ALA A 147 -3.87 7.44 -14.10
C ALA A 147 -3.35 6.17 -14.79
N TRP A 148 -3.76 5.96 -16.05
CA TRP A 148 -3.27 4.89 -16.90
C TRP A 148 -1.78 4.99 -17.22
N ARG A 149 -1.31 6.17 -17.66
CA ARG A 149 0.13 6.38 -17.94
C ARG A 149 0.99 6.16 -16.69
N LEU A 150 0.54 6.65 -15.53
CA LEU A 150 1.22 6.42 -14.26
C LEU A 150 1.27 4.93 -13.91
N SER A 151 0.14 4.22 -14.08
CA SER A 151 0.06 2.78 -13.84
C SER A 151 1.01 1.99 -14.74
N SER A 152 1.09 2.32 -16.04
CA SER A 152 2.03 1.68 -16.97
C SER A 152 3.49 1.97 -16.60
N ARG A 153 3.85 3.21 -16.25
CA ARG A 153 5.22 3.56 -15.80
C ARG A 153 5.61 2.80 -14.53
N LEU A 154 4.72 2.77 -13.54
CA LEU A 154 4.92 2.02 -12.30
C LEU A 154 5.11 0.54 -12.62
N GLN A 155 4.33 0.00 -13.58
CA GLN A 155 4.43 -1.41 -13.94
C GLN A 155 5.75 -1.79 -14.61
N GLU A 156 6.24 -0.97 -15.55
CA GLU A 156 7.52 -1.16 -16.22
C GLU A 156 8.69 -1.09 -15.23
N ARG A 157 8.65 -0.11 -14.32
CA ARG A 157 9.70 0.13 -13.33
C ARG A 157 9.78 -0.94 -12.25
N LEU A 158 8.65 -1.51 -11.89
CA LEU A 158 8.57 -2.60 -10.92
C LEU A 158 8.81 -3.97 -11.58
N GLY A 159 9.00 -4.02 -12.90
CA GLY A 159 9.43 -5.19 -13.65
C GLY A 159 8.36 -6.29 -13.72
N TYR A 160 7.08 -5.92 -13.88
CA TYR A 160 5.99 -6.89 -13.81
C TYR A 160 5.83 -7.75 -15.07
N LEU A 161 5.86 -9.06 -14.87
CA LEU A 161 5.14 -10.06 -15.66
C LEU A 161 3.94 -10.53 -14.82
N GLY A 162 2.94 -9.66 -14.60
CA GLY A 162 1.71 -9.99 -13.87
C GLY A 162 1.31 -9.04 -12.74
N VAL A 163 0.10 -9.25 -12.21
CA VAL A 163 -0.75 -8.37 -11.38
C VAL A 163 -0.21 -8.07 -9.95
N PHE A 164 1.05 -8.35 -9.62
CA PHE A 164 1.51 -8.44 -8.21
C PHE A 164 2.71 -7.59 -7.89
N TYR A 165 2.54 -6.70 -6.91
CA TYR A 165 3.64 -5.95 -6.32
C TYR A 165 4.69 -6.87 -5.71
N LYS A 166 5.92 -6.81 -6.24
CA LYS A 166 7.04 -7.59 -5.73
C LYS A 166 7.48 -7.01 -4.38
N ARG A 167 7.14 -7.73 -3.31
CA ARG A 167 7.61 -7.45 -1.94
C ARG A 167 9.14 -7.37 -1.92
N ASP A 168 9.69 -6.46 -1.12
CA ASP A 168 11.13 -6.32 -0.97
C ASP A 168 11.67 -7.24 0.15
N PRO A 169 12.48 -8.26 -0.17
CA PRO A 169 13.05 -9.11 0.87
C PRO A 169 13.93 -8.33 1.85
N SER A 170 14.57 -7.23 1.43
CA SER A 170 15.41 -6.43 2.33
C SER A 170 14.63 -5.77 3.48
N ARG A 171 13.32 -5.64 3.32
CA ARG A 171 12.41 -5.02 4.31
C ARG A 171 11.62 -6.05 5.10
N PHE A 172 11.94 -7.34 4.96
CA PHE A 172 11.35 -8.35 5.83
C PHE A 172 11.85 -8.18 7.24
N LEU A 173 10.97 -8.40 8.21
CA LEU A 173 11.28 -8.23 9.63
C LEU A 173 12.54 -9.02 10.06
N SER A 174 12.83 -10.15 9.41
CA SER A 174 14.01 -10.98 9.66
C SER A 174 15.33 -10.42 9.14
N HIS A 175 15.29 -9.43 8.23
CA HIS A 175 16.48 -8.85 7.58
C HIS A 175 16.77 -7.43 8.04
N LEU A 176 15.88 -6.80 8.82
CA LEU A 176 16.11 -5.49 9.40
C LEU A 176 17.17 -5.55 10.51
N PRO A 177 17.91 -4.45 10.74
CA PRO A 177 18.72 -4.27 11.94
C PRO A 177 17.89 -4.47 13.23
N PRO A 178 18.50 -4.94 14.33
CA PRO A 178 17.75 -5.27 15.55
C PRO A 178 17.01 -4.07 16.16
N ASP A 179 17.57 -2.86 16.03
CA ASP A 179 16.94 -1.63 16.54
C ASP A 179 15.69 -1.28 15.72
N GLU A 180 15.79 -1.26 14.39
CA GLU A 180 14.66 -1.03 13.47
C GLU A 180 13.59 -2.12 13.59
N GLN A 181 14.01 -3.38 13.78
CA GLN A 181 13.10 -4.49 14.02
C GLN A 181 12.27 -4.28 15.30
N ALA A 182 12.91 -3.82 16.38
CA ALA A 182 12.24 -3.53 17.63
C ALA A 182 11.28 -2.33 17.51
N GLU A 183 11.67 -1.29 16.78
CA GLU A 183 10.81 -0.13 16.52
C GLU A 183 9.59 -0.49 15.66
N LEU A 184 9.78 -1.28 14.59
CA LEU A 184 8.69 -1.77 13.77
C LEU A 184 7.72 -2.65 14.55
N LEU A 185 8.22 -3.55 15.42
CA LEU A 185 7.37 -4.37 16.28
C LEU A 185 6.57 -3.54 17.27
N LYS A 186 7.18 -2.52 17.88
CA LYS A 186 6.47 -1.56 18.75
C LYS A 186 5.43 -0.77 17.97
N SER A 187 5.73 -0.39 16.73
CA SER A 187 4.79 0.30 15.85
C SER A 187 3.58 -0.60 15.53
N LEU A 188 3.82 -1.87 15.15
CA LEU A 188 2.76 -2.87 14.93
C LEU A 188 1.89 -3.10 16.18
N GLN A 189 2.49 -3.16 17.37
CA GLN A 189 1.76 -3.27 18.64
C GLN A 189 0.87 -2.05 18.89
N ARG A 190 1.36 -0.83 18.59
CA ARG A 190 0.57 0.41 18.70
C ARG A 190 -0.62 0.38 17.74
N THR A 191 -0.39 0.07 16.47
CA THR A 191 -1.46 -0.05 15.48
C THR A 191 -2.51 -1.09 15.87
N TYR A 192 -2.07 -2.26 16.35
CA TYR A 192 -3.00 -3.31 16.80
C TYR A 192 -3.79 -2.89 18.04
N ARG A 193 -3.15 -2.18 18.97
CA ARG A 193 -3.83 -1.62 20.14
C ARG A 193 -4.88 -0.60 19.71
N ASP A 194 -4.55 0.28 18.77
CA ASP A 194 -5.48 1.30 18.26
C ASP A 194 -6.65 0.64 17.52
N LEU A 195 -6.40 -0.44 16.78
CA LEU A 195 -7.44 -1.32 16.23
C LEU A 195 -8.36 -1.85 17.33
N LEU A 196 -7.84 -2.46 18.39
CA LEU A 196 -8.68 -2.97 19.48
C LEU A 196 -9.51 -1.88 20.15
N LEU A 197 -8.91 -0.72 20.43
CA LEU A 197 -9.59 0.39 21.10
C LEU A 197 -10.72 1.01 20.25
N SER A 198 -10.56 1.00 18.93
CA SER A 198 -11.56 1.51 17.98
C SER A 198 -12.56 0.45 17.51
N TYR A 199 -12.23 -0.85 17.58
CA TYR A 199 -12.97 -1.95 16.94
C TYR A 199 -14.49 -1.92 17.14
N PHE A 200 -14.95 -1.69 18.38
CA PHE A 200 -16.38 -1.62 18.69
C PHE A 200 -16.95 -0.20 18.77
N ARG A 201 -16.10 0.84 18.74
CA ARG A 201 -16.50 2.24 18.96
C ARG A 201 -16.59 3.04 17.67
N ASP A 202 -15.64 2.83 16.77
CA ASP A 202 -15.48 3.56 15.52
C ASP A 202 -15.06 2.58 14.41
N PRO A 203 -16.03 2.07 13.62
CA PRO A 203 -15.76 1.12 12.55
C PRO A 203 -14.78 1.66 11.49
N ALA A 204 -14.79 2.98 11.26
CA ALA A 204 -13.96 3.57 10.23
C ALA A 204 -12.50 3.68 10.67
N ALA A 205 -12.26 4.14 11.89
CA ALA A 205 -10.93 4.13 12.49
C ALA A 205 -10.39 2.70 12.68
N ALA A 206 -11.26 1.75 13.06
CA ALA A 206 -10.89 0.34 13.17
C ALA A 206 -10.44 -0.24 11.82
N ASN A 207 -11.18 0.03 10.74
CA ASN A 207 -10.81 -0.42 9.40
C ASN A 207 -9.46 0.15 8.95
N GLN A 208 -9.19 1.43 9.22
CA GLN A 208 -7.90 2.06 8.90
C GLN A 208 -6.74 1.42 9.69
N ALA A 209 -6.92 1.22 11.01
CA ALA A 209 -5.92 0.55 11.84
C ALA A 209 -5.70 -0.92 11.43
N LEU A 210 -6.79 -1.63 11.09
CA LEU A 210 -6.75 -2.99 10.55
C LEU A 210 -5.93 -3.03 9.26
N GLU A 211 -6.24 -2.16 8.31
CA GLU A 211 -5.55 -2.10 7.03
C GLU A 211 -4.06 -1.77 7.19
N SER A 212 -3.71 -0.77 8.02
CA SER A 212 -2.31 -0.42 8.28
C SER A 212 -1.55 -1.61 8.89
N PHE A 213 -2.13 -2.26 9.91
CA PHE A 213 -1.52 -3.43 10.54
C PHE A 213 -1.29 -4.56 9.52
N VAL A 214 -2.30 -4.88 8.72
CA VAL A 214 -2.25 -5.97 7.74
C VAL A 214 -1.25 -5.64 6.62
N ASN A 215 -1.23 -4.41 6.11
CA ASN A 215 -0.26 -3.95 5.10
C ASN A 215 1.17 -4.13 5.61
N THR A 216 1.47 -3.60 6.79
CA THR A 216 2.80 -3.69 7.40
C THR A 216 3.19 -5.14 7.67
N ALA A 217 2.27 -5.95 8.20
CA ALA A 217 2.50 -7.38 8.44
C ALA A 217 2.76 -8.15 7.14
N PHE A 218 2.01 -7.89 6.07
CA PHE A 218 2.17 -8.57 4.78
C PHE A 218 3.49 -8.22 4.07
N PHE A 219 3.81 -6.93 3.98
CA PHE A 219 5.04 -6.47 3.30
C PHE A 219 6.29 -6.71 4.14
N GLY A 220 6.17 -6.70 5.47
CA GLY A 220 7.24 -7.08 6.41
C GLY A 220 7.42 -8.58 6.58
N ASP A 221 6.62 -9.41 5.90
CA ASP A 221 6.61 -10.88 6.01
C ASP A 221 6.50 -11.37 7.46
N LEU A 222 5.60 -10.74 8.22
CA LEU A 222 5.33 -11.08 9.62
C LEU A 222 4.66 -12.47 9.69
N PRO A 223 5.25 -13.44 10.43
CA PRO A 223 4.60 -14.73 10.63
C PRO A 223 3.23 -14.58 11.30
N ILE A 224 2.23 -15.34 10.85
CA ILE A 224 0.87 -15.31 11.43
C ILE A 224 0.90 -15.55 12.95
N THR A 225 1.80 -16.42 13.41
CA THR A 225 2.00 -16.70 14.85
C THR A 225 2.38 -15.44 15.64
N ARG A 226 3.12 -14.50 15.04
CA ARG A 226 3.46 -13.22 15.68
C ARG A 226 2.26 -12.28 15.78
N ALA A 227 1.36 -12.28 14.80
CA ALA A 227 0.12 -11.49 14.90
C ALA A 227 -0.76 -11.99 16.05
N VAL A 228 -0.85 -13.31 16.24
CA VAL A 228 -1.56 -13.92 17.38
C VAL A 228 -0.86 -13.58 18.70
N GLU A 229 0.46 -13.61 18.75
CA GLU A 229 1.23 -13.24 19.94
C GLU A 229 0.99 -11.78 20.35
N ILE A 230 1.02 -10.84 19.39
CA ILE A 230 0.71 -9.43 19.61
C ILE A 230 -0.70 -9.28 20.22
N HIS A 231 -1.69 -9.98 19.65
CA HIS A 231 -3.05 -9.98 20.19
C HIS A 231 -3.09 -10.46 21.63
N MET A 232 -2.52 -11.63 21.93
CA MET A 232 -2.56 -12.21 23.27
C MET A 232 -1.89 -11.32 24.32
N ASN A 233 -0.72 -10.76 23.99
CA ASN A 233 -0.02 -9.85 24.90
C ASN A 233 -0.86 -8.59 25.21
N LEU A 234 -1.54 -8.01 24.22
CA LEU A 234 -2.40 -6.84 24.43
C LEU A 234 -3.66 -7.17 25.25
N ILE A 235 -4.28 -8.34 25.03
CA ILE A 235 -5.41 -8.79 25.84
C ILE A 235 -4.99 -9.02 27.29
N ASP A 236 -3.82 -9.62 27.52
CA ASP A 236 -3.26 -9.81 28.87
C ASP A 236 -2.98 -8.47 29.56
N ASP A 237 -2.47 -7.48 28.83
CA ASP A 237 -2.20 -6.15 29.38
C ASP A 237 -3.48 -5.38 29.71
N PHE A 238 -4.50 -5.43 28.84
CA PHE A 238 -5.83 -4.89 29.15
C PHE A 238 -6.46 -5.59 30.35
N TRP A 239 -6.32 -6.91 30.46
CA TRP A 239 -6.82 -7.65 31.61
C TRP A 239 -6.16 -7.21 32.92
N LYS A 240 -4.84 -7.05 32.93
CA LYS A 240 -4.09 -6.56 34.10
C LYS A 240 -4.57 -5.16 34.49
N GLN A 241 -4.72 -4.26 33.52
CA GLN A 241 -5.14 -2.88 33.75
C GLN A 241 -6.57 -2.82 34.32
N LEU A 242 -7.53 -3.50 33.69
CA LEU A 242 -8.93 -3.53 34.14
C LEU A 242 -9.07 -4.12 35.55
N ARG A 243 -8.26 -5.13 35.87
CA ARG A 243 -8.23 -5.74 37.21
C ARG A 243 -7.74 -4.76 38.27
N LEU A 244 -6.78 -3.89 37.95
CA LEU A 244 -6.31 -2.84 38.85
C LEU A 244 -7.36 -1.73 39.05
N GLU A 245 -8.12 -1.43 38.00
CA GLU A 245 -9.20 -0.43 38.03
C GLU A 245 -10.52 -0.97 38.62
N GLY A 246 -10.60 -2.29 38.88
CA GLY A 246 -11.79 -2.93 39.44
C GLY A 246 -12.93 -3.15 38.44
N HIS A 247 -12.64 -3.09 37.13
CA HIS A 247 -13.60 -3.29 36.06
C HIS A 247 -13.77 -4.78 35.71
N LYS A 248 -14.94 -5.13 35.15
CA LYS A 248 -15.18 -6.47 34.58
C LYS A 248 -14.34 -6.65 33.32
N ASN A 249 -13.91 -7.87 33.05
CA ASN A 249 -13.02 -8.21 31.93
C ASN A 249 -13.61 -9.29 31.00
N ASP A 250 -14.86 -9.72 31.21
CA ASP A 250 -15.50 -10.77 30.41
C ASP A 250 -15.59 -10.40 28.92
N PHE A 251 -15.75 -9.10 28.61
CA PHE A 251 -15.83 -8.57 27.25
C PHE A 251 -14.52 -8.71 26.46
N LEU A 252 -13.38 -8.96 27.11
CA LEU A 252 -12.11 -9.13 26.40
C LEU A 252 -12.15 -10.34 25.45
N GLN A 253 -13.04 -11.30 25.70
CA GLN A 253 -13.26 -12.43 24.80
C GLN A 253 -13.85 -12.00 23.44
N ASP A 254 -14.56 -10.87 23.39
CA ASP A 254 -15.18 -10.36 22.17
C ASP A 254 -14.13 -9.88 21.16
N TYR A 255 -12.94 -9.48 21.63
CA TYR A 255 -11.81 -9.13 20.77
C TYR A 255 -11.26 -10.31 19.96
N ARG A 256 -11.69 -11.55 20.22
CA ARG A 256 -11.45 -12.68 19.30
C ARG A 256 -11.99 -12.40 17.90
N LEU A 257 -13.07 -11.62 17.77
CA LEU A 257 -13.58 -11.17 16.47
C LEU A 257 -12.56 -10.29 15.73
N ALA A 258 -11.91 -9.35 16.44
CA ALA A 258 -10.85 -8.53 15.86
C ALA A 258 -9.65 -9.37 15.37
N LEU A 259 -9.27 -10.42 16.11
CA LEU A 259 -8.23 -11.34 15.66
C LEU A 259 -8.65 -12.10 14.40
N LEU A 260 -9.89 -12.58 14.34
CA LEU A 260 -10.43 -13.26 13.15
C LEU A 260 -10.42 -12.34 11.93
N ASP A 261 -10.80 -11.08 12.09
CA ASP A 261 -10.78 -10.09 11.01
C ASP A 261 -9.36 -9.84 10.50
N VAL A 262 -8.39 -9.65 11.40
CA VAL A 262 -6.97 -9.49 11.04
C VAL A 262 -6.47 -10.71 10.25
N MET A 263 -6.77 -11.92 10.74
CA MET A 263 -6.38 -13.16 10.06
C MET A 263 -7.03 -13.29 8.70
N ALA A 264 -8.33 -12.95 8.57
CA ALA A 264 -9.04 -12.99 7.30
C ALA A 264 -8.42 -12.02 6.28
N HIS A 265 -8.08 -10.80 6.69
CA HIS A 265 -7.46 -9.81 5.82
C HIS A 265 -6.05 -10.21 5.40
N LEU A 266 -5.23 -10.74 6.31
CA LEU A 266 -3.90 -11.27 5.97
C LEU A 266 -4.00 -12.44 5.00
N CYS A 267 -4.87 -13.41 5.28
CA CYS A 267 -5.10 -14.56 4.41
C CYS A 267 -5.55 -14.14 3.01
N GLU A 268 -6.46 -13.16 2.92
CA GLU A 268 -6.92 -12.64 1.64
C GLU A 268 -5.82 -11.87 0.90
N MET A 269 -4.96 -11.12 1.60
CA MET A 269 -3.77 -10.50 0.99
C MET A 269 -2.79 -11.54 0.45
N TYR A 270 -2.49 -12.59 1.20
CA TYR A 270 -1.64 -13.69 0.73
C TYR A 270 -2.27 -14.44 -0.44
N ARG A 271 -3.56 -14.76 -0.38
CA ARG A 271 -4.31 -15.38 -1.48
C ARG A 271 -4.24 -14.53 -2.75
N ARG A 272 -4.44 -13.22 -2.61
CA ARG A 272 -4.34 -12.25 -3.71
C ARG A 272 -2.91 -11.98 -4.16
N SER A 273 -1.89 -12.48 -3.48
CA SER A 273 -0.49 -12.32 -3.90
C SER A 273 -0.03 -13.45 -4.84
N ILE A 274 -0.82 -14.53 -4.93
CA ILE A 274 -0.53 -15.67 -5.79
C ILE A 274 -1.08 -15.36 -7.19
N PRO A 275 -0.26 -15.48 -8.26
CA PRO A 275 -0.75 -15.38 -9.62
C PRO A 275 -1.91 -16.32 -9.89
N PRO A 276 -3.03 -15.87 -10.50
CA PRO A 276 -4.01 -16.80 -11.01
C PRO A 276 -3.29 -17.72 -11.98
N ASP A 277 -3.54 -19.03 -11.90
CA ASP A 277 -2.98 -20.02 -12.81
C ASP A 277 -3.15 -19.50 -14.24
N VAL A 278 -2.05 -19.05 -14.84
CA VAL A 278 -2.00 -18.88 -16.29
C VAL A 278 -2.33 -20.29 -16.79
N PRO A 279 -3.41 -20.50 -17.57
CA PRO A 279 -3.62 -21.81 -18.14
C PRO A 279 -2.32 -22.15 -18.86
N LEU A 280 -1.69 -23.24 -18.44
CA LEU A 280 -0.51 -23.79 -19.09
C LEU A 280 -0.94 -24.03 -20.53
N VAL A 281 -0.75 -23.04 -21.40
CA VAL A 281 -0.85 -23.20 -22.84
C VAL A 281 0.28 -24.16 -23.11
N SER A 282 -0.14 -25.41 -23.27
CA SER A 282 0.67 -26.57 -23.50
C SER A 282 1.87 -26.19 -24.35
N THR A 283 3.03 -26.18 -23.73
CA THR A 283 4.33 -26.09 -24.39
C THR A 283 4.56 -27.29 -25.34
N ALA A 284 3.60 -28.21 -25.47
CA ALA A 284 3.61 -29.26 -26.48
C ALA A 284 3.33 -28.78 -27.92
N ALA A 285 2.93 -27.52 -28.15
CA ALA A 285 2.67 -27.02 -29.51
C ALA A 285 3.93 -26.53 -30.27
N LEU A 286 5.07 -26.36 -29.59
CA LEU A 286 6.33 -25.90 -30.20
C LEU A 286 7.30 -27.03 -30.60
N GLN A 287 6.99 -28.30 -30.30
CA GLN A 287 7.81 -29.45 -30.71
C GLN A 287 7.25 -30.25 -31.90
N ARG A 288 6.10 -29.87 -32.46
CA ARG A 288 5.47 -30.60 -33.59
C ARG A 288 5.72 -30.01 -34.98
N LYS A 289 6.55 -28.98 -35.12
CA LYS A 289 6.86 -28.38 -36.44
C LYS A 289 8.25 -28.70 -37.02
N ASP A 290 9.12 -29.42 -36.31
CA ASP A 290 10.48 -29.71 -36.78
C ASP A 290 10.76 -31.17 -37.19
N THR A 291 9.74 -31.98 -37.46
CA THR A 291 9.93 -33.40 -37.87
C THR A 291 9.26 -33.81 -39.18
N VAL A 292 9.00 -32.87 -40.10
CA VAL A 292 8.52 -33.21 -41.47
C VAL A 292 9.28 -32.43 -42.55
N VAL A 293 10.61 -32.42 -42.52
CA VAL A 293 11.43 -32.09 -43.71
C VAL A 293 12.78 -32.81 -43.64
N ALA A 294 12.83 -34.14 -43.85
CA ALA A 294 14.08 -34.83 -44.21
C ALA A 294 13.87 -36.31 -44.58
N THR A 295 13.09 -36.61 -45.62
CA THR A 295 13.29 -37.85 -46.41
C THR A 295 12.67 -37.66 -47.79
N ASP A 296 13.40 -36.95 -48.66
CA ASP A 296 13.37 -37.28 -50.09
C ASP A 296 14.59 -36.68 -50.79
N ARG A 297 15.57 -37.53 -51.06
CA ARG A 297 16.54 -37.35 -52.15
C ARG A 297 17.15 -38.70 -52.48
N GLU A 298 16.38 -39.41 -53.28
CA GLU A 298 16.79 -40.14 -54.47
C GLU A 298 18.26 -40.57 -54.57
N VAL A 299 18.40 -41.88 -54.49
CA VAL A 299 19.34 -42.70 -55.27
C VAL A 299 19.20 -42.36 -56.76
N SER A 300 20.33 -42.12 -57.45
CA SER A 300 20.65 -42.64 -58.79
C SER A 300 21.90 -41.95 -59.37
N PRO A 301 22.59 -42.54 -60.38
CA PRO A 301 22.51 -43.91 -60.91
C PRO A 301 23.78 -44.76 -60.66
#